data_AF-A0A917E416-F1
#
_entry.id   AF-A0A917E416-F1
#
_cell.length_a   1.000
_cell.length_b   1.000
_cell.length_c   1.000
_cell.angle_alpha   90.00
_cell.angle_beta   90.00
_cell.angle_gamma   90.00
#
_symmetry.space_group_name_H-M   'P 1'
#
loop_
_entity.id
_entity.type
_entity.pdbx_description
1 polymer ?
#
loop_
_entity_poly.entity_id
_entity_poly.type
_entity_poly.pdbx_seq_one_letter_code
_entity_poly.pdbx_strand_id
1 'polypeptide(L)'
;MPNPGTVQFFDFTVGAASNVTLRSWSYAGGVNAAGQTIARGGFDPILALFALPGGGLVGQNDDGGASLVAADAVSGRAWDTFFSAVLDPGLYRVSVMVYPNFAPGNVFTGTFAGASTFADVSGTANNPRSNEWAFDILGVESAVQNGVPEPASWALLIAGFGLTGAAMRRRRRTMRSVTG
;
A
#
# COMPACT_ATOMS: atom_id res chain seq x y z
N MET A 1 -3.76 9.89 -4.33
CA MET A 1 -3.71 8.44 -3.99
C MET A 1 -2.28 7.97 -4.14
N PRO A 2 -1.74 7.17 -3.21
CA PRO A 2 -0.35 6.69 -3.25
C PRO A 2 -0.04 5.93 -4.55
N ASN A 3 1.22 5.98 -5.00
CA ASN A 3 1.74 5.17 -6.10
C ASN A 3 1.66 3.67 -5.69
N PRO A 4 1.12 2.76 -6.50
CA PRO A 4 0.99 1.34 -6.15
C PRO A 4 2.32 0.61 -6.02
N GLY A 5 3.39 1.15 -6.62
CA GLY A 5 4.75 0.68 -6.39
C GLY A 5 5.25 0.97 -4.97
N THR A 6 4.55 1.82 -4.21
CA THR A 6 4.81 2.03 -2.78
C THR A 6 4.07 1.00 -1.96
N VAL A 7 4.82 0.28 -1.13
CA VAL A 7 4.27 -0.71 -0.21
C VAL A 7 3.34 -0.02 0.78
N GLN A 8 2.11 -0.50 0.86
CA GLN A 8 1.13 -0.07 1.83
C GLN A 8 1.23 -0.98 3.05
N PHE A 9 1.24 -0.41 4.25
CA PHE A 9 1.24 -1.18 5.49
C PHE A 9 -0.06 -0.97 6.24
N PHE A 10 -0.59 -2.05 6.80
CA PHE A 10 -1.70 -2.03 7.72
C PHE A 10 -1.31 -2.77 8.97
N ASP A 11 -1.52 -2.15 10.13
CA ASP A 11 -1.38 -2.82 11.42
C ASP A 11 -2.76 -3.18 11.94
N PHE A 12 -2.88 -4.36 12.53
CA PHE A 12 -4.13 -4.80 13.12
C PHE A 12 -3.89 -5.63 14.39
N THR A 13 -4.88 -5.59 15.26
CA THR A 13 -4.88 -6.28 16.55
C THR A 13 -5.88 -7.42 16.51
N VAL A 14 -5.44 -8.60 16.96
CA VAL A 14 -6.29 -9.74 17.24
C VAL A 14 -6.43 -9.83 18.76
N GLY A 15 -7.64 -9.60 19.29
CA GLY A 15 -7.87 -9.61 20.75
C GLY A 15 -8.10 -11.00 21.35
N ALA A 16 -8.56 -11.93 20.52
CA ALA A 16 -8.79 -13.34 20.86
C ALA A 16 -8.49 -14.21 19.63
N ALA A 17 -8.08 -15.45 19.84
CA ALA A 17 -7.80 -16.37 18.73
C ALA A 17 -9.00 -16.43 17.76
N SER A 18 -8.78 -16.10 16.50
CA SER A 18 -9.85 -15.89 15.53
C SER A 18 -9.38 -16.14 14.09
N ASN A 19 -10.31 -16.52 13.21
CA ASN A 19 -10.02 -16.63 11.79
C ASN A 19 -9.97 -15.23 11.17
N VAL A 20 -8.77 -14.80 10.80
CA VAL A 20 -8.51 -13.53 10.13
C VAL A 20 -8.54 -13.75 8.63
N THR A 21 -9.23 -12.87 7.90
CA THR A 21 -9.25 -12.85 6.44
C THR A 21 -8.68 -11.53 5.94
N LEU A 22 -7.68 -11.64 5.07
CA LEU A 22 -7.02 -10.54 4.40
C LEU A 22 -7.31 -10.66 2.91
N ARG A 23 -7.98 -9.68 2.32
CA ARG A 23 -8.44 -9.76 0.93
C ARG A 23 -8.29 -8.44 0.22
N SER A 24 -7.79 -8.48 -1.01
CA SER A 24 -7.80 -7.33 -1.90
C SER A 24 -9.03 -7.29 -2.81
N TRP A 25 -9.35 -6.06 -3.23
CA TRP A 25 -10.28 -5.74 -4.31
C TRP A 25 -9.55 -4.80 -5.25
N SER A 26 -8.80 -5.34 -6.20
CA SER A 26 -7.90 -4.56 -7.05
C SER A 26 -8.01 -5.03 -8.49
N TYR A 27 -7.49 -6.22 -8.80
CA TYR A 27 -7.33 -6.70 -10.16
C TYR A 27 -8.69 -6.89 -10.85
N ALA A 28 -9.58 -7.66 -10.23
CA ALA A 28 -10.93 -7.92 -10.72
C ALA A 28 -11.97 -6.92 -10.17
N GLY A 29 -11.60 -6.13 -9.14
CA GLY A 29 -12.54 -5.27 -8.42
C GLY A 29 -13.61 -6.08 -7.68
N GLY A 30 -14.75 -5.46 -7.38
CA GLY A 30 -15.89 -6.12 -6.73
C GLY A 30 -16.58 -5.25 -5.69
N VAL A 31 -17.15 -5.86 -4.65
CA VAL A 31 -17.80 -5.14 -3.55
C VAL A 31 -17.15 -5.55 -2.24
N ASN A 32 -16.49 -4.60 -1.58
CA ASN A 32 -15.79 -4.87 -0.33
C ASN A 32 -16.72 -5.12 0.86
N ALA A 33 -16.17 -5.53 2.01
CA ALA A 33 -16.94 -5.82 3.21
C ALA A 33 -17.72 -4.60 3.75
N ALA A 34 -17.31 -3.38 3.40
CA ALA A 34 -18.04 -2.14 3.71
C ALA A 34 -19.17 -1.83 2.72
N GLY A 35 -19.43 -2.70 1.74
CA GLY A 35 -20.45 -2.51 0.71
C GLY A 35 -20.06 -1.53 -0.40
N GLN A 36 -18.80 -1.11 -0.46
CA GLN A 36 -18.29 -0.19 -1.47
C GLN A 36 -17.96 -0.97 -2.75
N THR A 37 -18.49 -0.49 -3.88
CA THR A 37 -18.13 -1.03 -5.20
C THR A 37 -16.77 -0.49 -5.62
N ILE A 38 -15.84 -1.39 -5.89
CA ILE A 38 -14.50 -1.11 -6.39
C ILE A 38 -14.46 -1.52 -7.86
N ALA A 39 -14.08 -0.58 -8.72
CA ALA A 39 -13.91 -0.86 -10.13
C ALA A 39 -12.80 -1.91 -10.34
N ARG A 40 -12.98 -2.76 -11.34
CA ARG A 40 -11.90 -3.60 -11.87
C ARG A 40 -10.78 -2.73 -12.44
N GLY A 41 -9.63 -3.35 -12.67
CA GLY A 41 -8.52 -2.67 -13.35
C GLY A 41 -7.47 -2.12 -12.39
N GLY A 42 -7.55 -2.41 -11.10
CA GLY A 42 -6.40 -2.25 -10.22
C GLY A 42 -5.22 -3.12 -10.62
N PHE A 43 -4.17 -3.07 -9.82
CA PHE A 43 -2.96 -3.90 -9.98
C PHE A 43 -3.22 -5.36 -9.60
N ASP A 44 -2.27 -6.23 -9.96
CA ASP A 44 -2.09 -7.59 -9.44
C ASP A 44 -1.40 -7.51 -8.06
N PRO A 45 -2.14 -7.68 -6.95
CA PRO A 45 -1.63 -7.49 -5.60
C PRO A 45 -0.93 -8.73 -5.04
N ILE A 46 0.06 -8.49 -4.19
CA ILE A 46 0.62 -9.47 -3.27
C ILE A 46 0.57 -8.93 -1.85
N LEU A 47 0.29 -9.82 -0.89
CA LEU A 47 0.40 -9.52 0.53
C LEU A 47 1.51 -10.31 1.24
N ALA A 48 2.03 -9.72 2.31
CA ALA A 48 2.83 -10.44 3.30
C ALA A 48 2.40 -10.06 4.72
N LEU A 49 2.12 -11.06 5.54
CA LEU A 49 1.67 -10.92 6.92
C LEU A 49 2.81 -11.23 7.89
N PHE A 50 3.02 -10.35 8.87
CA PHE A 50 4.06 -10.46 9.89
C PHE A 50 3.45 -10.34 11.29
N ALA A 51 3.94 -11.15 12.23
CA ALA A 51 3.64 -11.00 13.66
C ALA A 51 4.58 -9.96 14.28
N LEU A 52 4.04 -9.00 15.01
CA LEU A 52 4.79 -7.95 15.72
C LEU A 52 4.92 -8.27 17.22
N PRO A 53 5.96 -7.74 17.90
CA PRO A 53 7.01 -6.85 17.40
C PRO A 53 8.18 -7.58 16.73
N GLY A 54 8.25 -8.91 16.79
CA GLY A 54 9.39 -9.69 16.27
C GLY A 54 9.54 -9.65 14.74
N GLY A 55 8.49 -9.27 14.01
CA GLY A 55 8.49 -9.17 12.55
C GLY A 55 8.50 -10.52 11.85
N GLY A 56 8.24 -11.63 12.55
CA GLY A 56 8.25 -12.97 11.96
C GLY A 56 7.17 -13.12 10.90
N LEU A 57 7.55 -13.61 9.71
CA LEU A 57 6.61 -13.86 8.63
C LEU A 57 5.63 -14.97 9.02
N VAL A 58 4.35 -14.66 8.95
CA VAL A 58 3.25 -15.61 9.14
C VAL A 58 2.90 -16.28 7.81
N GLY A 59 2.85 -15.49 6.73
CA GLY A 59 2.52 -16.00 5.39
C GLY A 59 2.49 -14.90 4.34
N GLN A 60 2.42 -15.30 3.07
CA GLN A 60 2.27 -14.42 1.91
C GLN A 60 1.28 -15.03 0.94
N ASN A 61 0.64 -14.20 0.13
CA ASN A 61 -0.23 -14.65 -0.94
C ASN A 61 -0.21 -13.63 -2.07
N ASP A 62 0.08 -14.09 -3.28
CA ASP A 62 -0.09 -13.35 -4.52
C ASP A 62 -1.53 -13.54 -5.03
N ASP A 63 -1.89 -14.78 -5.35
CA ASP A 63 -3.18 -15.10 -5.94
C ASP A 63 -4.07 -15.86 -4.94
N GLY A 64 -5.27 -15.33 -4.69
CA GLY A 64 -6.28 -16.02 -3.90
C GLY A 64 -6.90 -17.24 -4.63
N GLY A 65 -6.82 -17.25 -5.95
CA GLY A 65 -7.37 -18.30 -6.81
C GLY A 65 -8.87 -18.15 -7.08
N ALA A 66 -9.31 -18.72 -8.22
CA ALA A 66 -10.63 -18.47 -8.81
C ALA A 66 -11.85 -18.93 -7.98
N SER A 67 -11.64 -19.73 -6.93
CA SER A 67 -12.70 -20.16 -6.02
C SER A 67 -12.95 -19.18 -4.86
N LEU A 68 -12.00 -18.27 -4.59
CA LEU A 68 -12.02 -17.37 -3.43
C LEU A 68 -12.15 -15.90 -3.82
N VAL A 69 -11.57 -15.53 -4.96
CA VAL A 69 -11.65 -14.17 -5.51
C VAL A 69 -12.29 -14.18 -6.89
N ALA A 70 -12.86 -13.03 -7.26
CA ALA A 70 -13.48 -12.87 -8.56
C ALA A 70 -12.43 -12.96 -9.68
N ALA A 71 -12.83 -13.53 -10.81
CA ALA A 71 -12.07 -13.42 -12.03
C ALA A 71 -12.31 -12.06 -12.67
N ASP A 72 -11.25 -11.43 -13.15
CA ASP A 72 -11.33 -10.20 -13.91
C ASP A 72 -12.16 -10.39 -15.17
N ALA A 73 -13.15 -9.53 -15.39
CA ALA A 73 -14.11 -9.69 -16.49
C ALA A 73 -13.48 -9.57 -17.90
N VAL A 74 -12.26 -9.04 -18.01
CA VAL A 74 -11.56 -8.87 -19.29
C VAL A 74 -10.49 -9.94 -19.50
N SER A 75 -9.60 -10.15 -18.52
CA SER A 75 -8.52 -11.14 -18.66
C SER A 75 -8.90 -12.55 -18.21
N GLY A 76 -10.00 -12.71 -17.47
CA GLY A 76 -10.41 -13.96 -16.85
C GLY A 76 -9.53 -14.40 -15.68
N ARG A 77 -8.58 -13.56 -15.23
CA ARG A 77 -7.63 -13.92 -14.18
C ARG A 77 -8.12 -13.51 -12.79
N ALA A 78 -7.92 -14.39 -11.81
CA ALA A 78 -8.36 -14.23 -10.43
C ALA A 78 -7.15 -13.94 -9.52
N TRP A 79 -6.54 -12.78 -9.76
CA TRP A 79 -5.24 -12.39 -9.21
C TRP A 79 -5.32 -11.49 -7.98
N ASP A 80 -6.52 -11.20 -7.50
CA ASP A 80 -6.63 -10.58 -6.19
C ASP A 80 -6.12 -11.52 -5.09
N THR A 81 -5.32 -11.00 -4.17
CA THR A 81 -4.84 -11.76 -3.02
C THR A 81 -5.98 -12.07 -2.05
N PHE A 82 -5.97 -13.31 -1.52
CA PHE A 82 -6.82 -13.78 -0.44
C PHE A 82 -6.00 -14.67 0.50
N PHE A 83 -5.90 -14.28 1.76
CA PHE A 83 -5.26 -15.06 2.82
C PHE A 83 -6.22 -15.23 3.99
N SER A 84 -6.37 -16.45 4.48
CA SER A 84 -7.15 -16.73 5.70
C SER A 84 -6.40 -17.68 6.60
N ALA A 85 -6.30 -17.32 7.88
CA ALA A 85 -5.68 -18.18 8.89
C ALA A 85 -6.29 -17.88 10.26
N VAL A 86 -6.27 -18.89 11.14
CA VAL A 86 -6.51 -18.66 12.57
C VAL A 86 -5.25 -18.03 13.15
N LEU A 87 -5.39 -16.82 13.70
CA LEU A 87 -4.32 -16.09 14.37
C LEU A 87 -4.60 -16.02 15.87
N ASP A 88 -3.55 -16.18 16.68
CA ASP A 88 -3.59 -15.97 18.12
C ASP A 88 -3.70 -14.48 18.47
N PRO A 89 -4.03 -14.13 19.74
CA PRO A 89 -4.04 -12.75 20.17
C PRO A 89 -2.68 -12.08 19.98
N GLY A 90 -2.65 -10.90 19.37
CA GLY A 90 -1.41 -10.21 19.06
C GLY A 90 -1.56 -9.01 18.13
N LEU A 91 -0.43 -8.35 17.91
CA LEU A 91 -0.29 -7.28 16.92
C LEU A 91 0.34 -7.85 15.66
N TYR A 92 -0.23 -7.49 14.51
CA TYR A 92 0.22 -7.94 13.21
C TYR A 92 0.38 -6.76 12.27
N ARG A 93 1.27 -6.93 11.28
CA ARG A 93 1.44 -6.03 10.16
C ARG A 93 1.25 -6.81 8.87
N VAL A 94 0.40 -6.31 7.99
CA VAL A 94 0.31 -6.79 6.62
C VAL A 94 0.81 -5.71 5.67
N SER A 95 1.63 -6.11 4.71
CA SER A 95 2.01 -5.29 3.57
C SER A 95 1.16 -5.66 2.36
N VAL A 96 0.74 -4.66 1.59
CA VAL A 96 0.06 -4.82 0.30
C VAL A 96 0.82 -4.03 -0.76
N MET A 97 1.08 -4.67 -1.89
CA MET A 97 1.98 -4.16 -2.92
C MET A 97 1.70 -4.85 -4.25
N VAL A 98 2.21 -4.32 -5.35
CA VAL A 98 2.08 -4.96 -6.66
C VAL A 98 3.03 -6.16 -6.76
N TYR A 99 2.56 -7.27 -7.34
CA TYR A 99 3.37 -8.42 -7.70
C TYR A 99 4.52 -8.02 -8.65
N PRO A 100 5.73 -8.63 -8.57
CA PRO A 100 6.14 -9.78 -7.77
C PRO A 100 6.90 -9.39 -6.50
N ASN A 101 6.41 -8.41 -5.74
CA ASN A 101 7.16 -7.85 -4.63
C ASN A 101 7.06 -8.69 -3.34
N PHE A 102 7.48 -9.96 -3.40
CA PHE A 102 7.53 -10.87 -2.25
C PHE A 102 8.42 -10.32 -1.13
N ALA A 103 8.09 -10.56 0.14
CA ALA A 103 8.99 -10.14 1.21
C ALA A 103 10.26 -11.00 1.20
N PRO A 104 11.45 -10.38 1.28
CA PRO A 104 12.72 -11.10 1.24
C PRO A 104 12.99 -11.78 2.58
N GLY A 105 12.60 -13.05 2.70
CA GLY A 105 12.87 -13.90 3.86
C GLY A 105 11.76 -13.96 4.90
N ASN A 106 12.09 -14.44 6.10
CA ASN A 106 11.13 -14.77 7.16
C ASN A 106 10.99 -13.68 8.24
N VAL A 107 11.60 -12.51 8.06
CA VAL A 107 11.52 -11.39 9.00
C VAL A 107 11.22 -10.11 8.24
N PHE A 108 10.38 -9.26 8.81
CA PHE A 108 10.09 -7.92 8.31
C PHE A 108 11.36 -7.05 8.37
N THR A 109 11.90 -6.70 7.20
CA THR A 109 13.05 -5.80 7.08
C THR A 109 12.67 -4.40 6.60
N GLY A 110 11.40 -4.17 6.27
CA GLY A 110 10.92 -2.95 5.61
C GLY A 110 11.42 -2.75 4.17
N THR A 111 12.27 -3.66 3.67
CA THR A 111 12.79 -3.61 2.31
C THR A 111 11.96 -4.48 1.40
N PHE A 112 11.50 -3.88 0.32
CA PHE A 112 10.80 -4.55 -0.77
C PHE A 112 11.42 -4.06 -2.08
N ALA A 113 11.46 -4.91 -3.10
CA ALA A 113 12.03 -4.56 -4.41
C ALA A 113 11.36 -3.33 -5.04
N GLY A 114 10.11 -3.05 -4.62
CA GLY A 114 9.26 -2.04 -5.24
C GLY A 114 8.78 -2.57 -6.57
N ALA A 115 7.58 -2.17 -6.97
CA ALA A 115 7.01 -2.64 -8.22
C ALA A 115 6.94 -1.52 -9.25
N SER A 116 6.95 -1.93 -10.52
CA SER A 116 6.60 -1.08 -11.65
C SER A 116 5.15 -0.62 -11.53
N THR A 117 4.77 0.32 -12.38
CA THR A 117 3.42 0.91 -12.50
C THR A 117 2.28 -0.12 -12.46
N PHE A 118 1.02 0.33 -12.48
CA PHE A 118 -0.15 -0.53 -12.76
C PHE A 118 -0.08 -1.16 -14.18
N ALA A 119 0.99 -1.82 -14.57
CA ALA A 119 1.08 -2.48 -15.85
C ALA A 119 0.22 -3.75 -15.80
N ASP A 120 -0.59 -3.99 -16.82
CA ASP A 120 -1.24 -5.28 -16.93
C ASP A 120 -0.22 -6.34 -17.36
N VAL A 121 -0.04 -7.36 -16.52
CA VAL A 121 0.86 -8.48 -16.77
C VAL A 121 0.13 -9.71 -17.34
N SER A 122 -1.18 -9.60 -17.62
CA SER A 122 -1.95 -10.72 -18.21
C SER A 122 -1.68 -10.98 -19.68
N GLY A 123 -1.09 -10.01 -20.38
CA GLY A 123 -0.94 -10.02 -21.84
C GLY A 123 -2.26 -9.81 -22.60
N THR A 124 -3.36 -9.49 -21.92
CA THR A 124 -4.65 -9.20 -22.56
C THR A 124 -4.61 -7.81 -23.20
N ALA A 125 -4.88 -7.73 -24.50
CA ALA A 125 -4.90 -6.46 -25.20
C ALA A 125 -6.01 -5.52 -24.69
N ASN A 126 -5.76 -4.22 -24.72
CA ASN A 126 -6.74 -3.18 -24.35
C ASN A 126 -7.32 -3.34 -22.94
N ASN A 127 -6.48 -3.74 -21.99
CA ASN A 127 -6.89 -3.94 -20.60
C ASN A 127 -6.26 -2.88 -19.69
N PRO A 128 -6.79 -1.64 -19.70
CA PRO A 128 -6.20 -0.55 -18.96
C PRO A 128 -6.29 -0.81 -17.46
N ARG A 129 -5.30 -0.28 -16.75
CA ARG A 129 -5.19 -0.39 -15.31
C ARG A 129 -5.11 0.96 -14.65
N SER A 130 -5.47 1.00 -13.38
CA SER A 130 -5.74 2.21 -12.61
C SER A 130 -5.34 2.03 -11.15
N ASN A 131 -5.51 3.10 -10.37
CA ASN A 131 -5.24 3.10 -8.94
C ASN A 131 -6.47 2.83 -8.07
N GLU A 132 -7.52 2.24 -8.64
CA GLU A 132 -8.68 1.82 -7.87
C GLU A 132 -8.41 0.47 -7.22
N TRP A 133 -8.37 0.47 -5.89
CA TRP A 133 -8.28 -0.75 -5.10
C TRP A 133 -8.84 -0.53 -3.69
N ALA A 134 -9.17 -1.63 -3.01
CA ALA A 134 -9.44 -1.68 -1.58
C ALA A 134 -8.83 -2.93 -0.96
N PHE A 135 -8.76 -2.96 0.37
CA PHE A 135 -8.25 -4.10 1.12
C PHE A 135 -9.05 -4.29 2.41
N ASP A 136 -9.59 -5.49 2.58
CA ASP A 136 -10.35 -5.89 3.75
C ASP A 136 -9.45 -6.64 4.72
N ILE A 137 -9.56 -6.26 6.00
CA ILE A 137 -8.97 -6.95 7.14
C ILE A 137 -10.13 -7.31 8.07
N LEU A 138 -10.52 -8.58 8.06
CA LEU A 138 -11.71 -9.08 8.76
C LEU A 138 -11.33 -10.05 9.87
N GLY A 139 -12.21 -10.18 10.87
CA GLY A 139 -11.97 -11.05 12.01
C GLY A 139 -10.97 -10.50 13.02
N VAL A 140 -10.76 -9.18 13.04
CA VAL A 140 -9.80 -8.48 13.91
C VAL A 140 -10.51 -7.52 14.85
N GLU A 141 -9.86 -7.15 15.96
CA GLU A 141 -10.38 -6.18 16.92
C GLU A 141 -10.28 -4.74 16.39
N SER A 142 -9.16 -4.43 15.73
CA SER A 142 -8.91 -3.11 15.13
C SER A 142 -7.92 -3.23 13.98
N ALA A 143 -8.05 -2.38 12.97
CA ALA A 143 -7.08 -2.25 11.89
C ALA A 143 -6.84 -0.76 11.55
N VAL A 144 -5.61 -0.41 11.22
CA VAL A 144 -5.20 0.93 10.81
C VAL A 144 -4.26 0.86 9.63
N GLN A 145 -4.46 1.73 8.65
CA GLN A 145 -3.50 1.93 7.57
C GLN A 145 -2.39 2.86 8.05
N ASN A 146 -1.15 2.39 7.98
CA ASN A 146 0.02 3.22 8.25
C ASN A 146 0.30 4.08 7.02
N GLY A 147 0.01 5.38 7.14
CA GLY A 147 0.37 6.34 6.09
C GLY A 147 1.89 6.38 5.89
N VAL A 148 2.32 6.50 4.63
CA VAL A 148 3.72 6.83 4.34
C VAL A 148 3.99 8.22 4.95
N PRO A 149 4.92 8.37 5.91
CA PRO A 149 5.28 9.70 6.42
C PRO A 149 5.77 10.51 5.23
N GLU A 150 5.22 11.69 4.94
CA GLU A 150 5.71 12.55 3.85
C GLU A 150 7.04 13.21 4.26
N PRO A 151 8.22 12.68 3.87
CA PRO A 151 9.49 13.22 4.36
C PRO A 151 9.90 14.47 3.57
N ALA A 152 9.24 14.74 2.43
CA ALA A 152 9.61 15.82 1.52
C ALA A 152 8.81 17.12 1.74
N SER A 153 7.57 17.06 2.22
CA SER A 153 6.71 18.25 2.34
C SER A 153 7.27 19.26 3.34
N TRP A 154 7.81 18.78 4.45
CA TRP A 154 8.47 19.63 5.46
C TRP A 154 9.81 20.19 4.97
N ALA A 155 10.61 19.37 4.29
CA ALA A 155 11.88 19.79 3.72
C ALA A 155 11.70 20.87 2.64
N LEU A 156 10.70 20.72 1.77
CA LEU A 156 10.34 21.70 0.74
C LEU A 156 9.75 22.97 1.34
N LEU A 157 8.95 22.88 2.40
CA LEU A 157 8.43 24.03 3.13
C LEU A 157 9.58 24.85 3.75
N ILE A 158 10.50 24.18 4.44
CA ILE A 158 11.67 24.81 5.06
C ILE A 158 12.58 25.42 3.99
N ALA A 159 12.86 24.69 2.91
CA ALA A 159 13.67 25.20 1.80
C ALA A 159 13.00 26.42 1.13
N GLY A 160 11.69 26.35 0.88
CA GLY A 160 10.91 27.46 0.33
C GLY A 160 10.99 28.71 1.19
N PHE A 161 10.68 28.59 2.50
CA PHE A 161 10.79 29.73 3.42
C PHE A 161 12.22 30.25 3.56
N GLY A 162 13.22 29.36 3.57
CA GLY A 162 14.63 29.73 3.61
C GLY A 162 15.06 30.56 2.39
N LEU A 163 14.66 30.13 1.18
CA LEU A 163 14.95 30.83 -0.07
C LEU A 163 14.24 32.19 -0.14
N THR A 164 12.95 32.26 0.20
CA THR A 164 12.20 33.53 0.23
C THR A 164 12.82 34.50 1.25
N GLY A 165 13.17 34.02 2.45
CA GLY A 165 13.85 34.80 3.48
C GLY A 165 15.21 35.35 3.01
N ALA A 166 16.02 34.52 2.35
CA ALA A 166 17.31 34.92 1.80
C ALA A 166 17.17 35.99 0.70
N ALA A 167 16.20 35.82 -0.21
CA ALA A 167 15.91 36.79 -1.26
C ALA A 167 15.49 38.16 -0.71
N MET A 168 14.62 38.18 0.32
CA MET A 168 14.22 39.41 1.01
C MET A 168 15.41 40.10 1.70
N ARG A 169 16.31 39.32 2.34
CA ARG A 169 17.50 39.86 2.99
C ARG A 169 18.52 40.44 1.99
N ARG A 170 18.65 39.86 0.79
CA ARG A 170 19.50 40.39 -0.29
C ARG A 170 19.03 41.77 -0.77
N ARG A 171 17.72 41.96 -0.99
CA ARG A 171 17.15 43.26 -1.41
C ARG A 171 17.41 44.38 -0.42
N ARG A 172 17.32 44.12 0.89
CA ARG A 172 17.61 45.13 1.93
C ARG A 172 19.08 45.58 1.95
N ARG A 173 20.02 44.71 1.58
CA ARG A 173 21.45 45.08 1.48
C ARG A 173 21.73 45.98 0.29
N THR A 174 21.09 45.73 -0.85
CA THR A 174 21.24 46.56 -2.05
C THR A 174 20.65 47.97 -1.87
N MET A 175 19.57 48.12 -1.09
CA MET A 175 18.98 49.44 -0.81
C MET A 175 19.74 50.27 0.25
N ARG A 176 20.76 49.73 0.92
CA ARG A 176 21.52 50.43 1.99
C ARG A 176 22.88 50.96 1.49
N SER A 177 23.01 51.21 0.18
CA SER A 177 24.24 51.73 -0.43
C SER A 177 23.95 52.90 -1.39
N VAL A 178 23.21 53.92 -0.93
CA VAL A 178 23.21 55.26 -1.54
C VAL A 178 22.94 56.27 -0.42
N THR A 179 24.01 56.88 0.10
CA THR A 179 24.17 58.16 0.84
C THR A 179 25.40 57.98 1.72
N GLY A 180 26.49 58.74 1.63
CA GLY A 180 26.91 59.87 0.81
C GLY A 180 28.38 60.13 1.13
#